data_AF-A0AA43HUN1-F1
#
_entry.id   AF-A0AA43HUN1-F1
#
_cell.length_a   1.000
_cell.length_b   1.000
_cell.length_c   1.000
_cell.angle_alpha   90.00
_cell.angle_beta   90.00
_cell.angle_gamma   90.00
#
_symmetry.space_group_name_H-M   'P 1'
#
loop_
_entity.id
_entity.type
_entity.pdbx_description
1 polymer ?
#
loop_
_entity_poly.entity_id
_entity_poly.type
_entity_poly.pdbx_seq_one_letter_code
_entity_poly.pdbx_strand_id
1 'polypeptide(L)'
;MKKDKMTETDYQSFAQIYKGLPERTEVKAPKTAFVERIAEITKKSTKTVRCWIAGVQRPDALCQSLIEKELGVPGEYLFPKTDD
;
A
#
# COMPACT_ATOMS: atom_id res chain seq x y z
N MET A 1 28.44 6.27 -33.20
CA MET A 1 27.27 5.75 -32.46
C MET A 1 26.42 4.94 -33.44
N LYS A 2 26.36 3.61 -33.31
CA LYS A 2 25.48 2.78 -34.13
C LYS A 2 24.06 2.95 -33.59
N LYS A 3 23.12 3.36 -34.44
CA LYS A 3 21.69 3.37 -34.13
C LYS A 3 21.20 1.94 -34.31
N ASP A 4 20.95 1.23 -33.21
CA ASP A 4 20.28 -0.06 -33.27
C ASP A 4 18.88 0.16 -33.84
N LYS A 5 18.64 -0.39 -35.03
CA LYS A 5 17.32 -0.40 -35.66
C LYS A 5 16.50 -1.47 -34.93
N MET A 6 15.59 -1.07 -34.05
CA MET A 6 14.53 -1.97 -33.57
C MET A 6 13.76 -2.51 -34.78
N THR A 7 13.65 -3.83 -34.88
CA THR A 7 13.01 -4.55 -35.98
C THR A 7 11.51 -4.72 -35.70
N GLU A 8 10.68 -4.94 -36.73
CA GLU A 8 9.22 -5.19 -36.55
C GLU A 8 8.93 -6.33 -35.55
N THR A 9 9.85 -7.28 -35.41
CA THR A 9 9.80 -8.40 -34.45
C THR A 9 10.00 -8.01 -32.99
N ASP A 10 10.45 -6.78 -32.70
CA ASP A 10 10.62 -6.28 -31.33
C ASP A 10 9.33 -5.68 -30.74
N TYR A 11 8.28 -5.50 -31.56
CA TYR A 11 7.03 -4.90 -31.12
C TYR A 11 6.00 -5.97 -30.73
N GLN A 12 5.53 -5.92 -29.48
CA GLN A 12 4.40 -6.74 -29.04
C GLN A 12 3.11 -6.27 -29.70
N SER A 13 2.32 -7.20 -30.22
CA SER A 13 0.96 -6.91 -30.68
C SER A 13 0.06 -6.51 -29.52
N PHE A 14 -1.01 -5.77 -29.81
CA PHE A 14 -2.01 -5.36 -28.82
C PHE A 14 -2.57 -6.55 -28.00
N ALA A 15 -2.77 -7.71 -28.63
CA ALA A 15 -3.24 -8.92 -27.96
C ALA A 15 -2.17 -9.54 -27.04
N GLN A 16 -0.88 -9.47 -27.42
CA GLN A 16 0.22 -9.92 -26.55
C GLN A 16 0.37 -9.01 -25.33
N ILE A 17 0.21 -7.70 -25.51
CA ILE A 17 0.18 -6.74 -24.40
C ILE A 17 -0.96 -7.07 -23.43
N TYR A 18 -2.18 -7.31 -23.94
CA TYR A 18 -3.33 -7.66 -23.10
C TYR A 18 -3.14 -8.98 -22.34
N LYS A 19 -2.59 -10.02 -22.99
CA LYS A 19 -2.32 -11.32 -22.36
C LYS A 19 -1.17 -11.27 -21.34
N GLY A 20 -0.26 -10.32 -21.49
CA GLY A 20 0.84 -10.08 -20.56
C GLY A 20 0.48 -9.17 -19.39
N LEU A 21 -0.75 -8.65 -19.33
CA LEU A 21 -1.21 -7.93 -18.15
C LEU A 21 -1.22 -8.88 -16.94
N PRO A 22 -0.76 -8.40 -15.78
CA PRO A 22 -0.79 -9.20 -14.55
C PRO A 22 -2.24 -9.64 -14.25
N GLU A 23 -2.40 -10.83 -13.68
CA GLU A 23 -3.73 -11.27 -13.27
C GLU A 23 -4.30 -10.29 -12.25
N ARG A 24 -5.62 -10.08 -12.29
CA ARG A 24 -6.33 -9.13 -11.41
C ARG A 24 -6.07 -9.40 -9.91
N THR A 25 -5.70 -10.63 -9.56
CA THR A 25 -5.28 -11.07 -8.23
C THR A 25 -3.99 -10.41 -7.75
N GLU A 26 -3.08 -10.03 -8.65
CA GLU A 26 -1.82 -9.37 -8.33
C GLU A 26 -2.01 -7.86 -8.07
N VAL A 27 -3.04 -7.26 -8.65
CA VAL A 27 -3.38 -5.84 -8.44
C VAL A 27 -4.21 -5.68 -7.18
N LYS A 28 -3.53 -5.67 -6.02
CA LYS A 28 -4.18 -5.36 -4.74
C LYS A 28 -4.79 -3.96 -4.78
N ALA A 29 -6.05 -3.85 -4.36
CA ALA A 29 -6.72 -2.56 -4.24
C ALA A 29 -5.94 -1.64 -3.27
N PRO A 30 -5.78 -0.34 -3.56
CA PRO A 30 -4.94 0.56 -2.75
C PRO A 30 -5.26 0.55 -1.25
N LYS A 31 -6.55 0.53 -0.89
CA LYS A 31 -6.99 0.45 0.52
C LYS A 31 -6.56 -0.86 1.19
N THR A 32 -6.58 -1.97 0.47
CA THR A 32 -6.14 -3.27 0.99
C THR A 32 -4.62 -3.29 1.17
N ALA A 33 -3.88 -2.82 0.17
CA ALA A 33 -2.42 -2.71 0.26
C ALA A 33 -1.98 -1.84 1.44
N PHE A 34 -2.68 -0.73 1.70
CA PHE A 34 -2.42 0.12 2.87
C PHE A 34 -2.62 -0.64 4.18
N VAL A 35 -3.77 -1.30 4.36
CA VAL A 35 -4.08 -2.04 5.60
C VAL A 35 -3.06 -3.16 5.84
N GLU A 36 -2.66 -3.87 4.80
CA GLU A 36 -1.65 -4.94 4.89
C GLU A 36 -0.27 -4.40 5.26
N ARG A 37 0.17 -3.32 4.63
CA ARG A 37 1.45 -2.66 4.94
C ARG A 37 1.52 -2.23 6.40
N ILE A 38 0.48 -1.55 6.90
CA ILE A 38 0.43 -1.13 8.30
C ILE A 38 0.41 -2.35 9.24
N ALA A 39 -0.38 -3.37 8.92
CA ALA A 39 -0.44 -4.60 9.70
C ALA A 39 0.94 -5.29 9.81
N GLU A 40 1.68 -5.36 8.71
CA GLU A 40 3.01 -5.95 8.63
C GLU A 40 4.04 -5.19 9.46
N ILE A 41 4.02 -3.86 9.41
CA ILE A 41 4.94 -3.00 10.15
C ILE A 41 4.65 -3.07 11.66
N THR A 42 3.38 -2.99 12.06
CA THR A 42 2.99 -3.02 13.48
C THR A 42 2.92 -4.43 14.07
N LYS A 43 3.12 -5.48 13.25
CA LYS A 43 2.94 -6.90 13.62
C LYS A 43 1.56 -7.16 14.24
N LYS A 44 0.52 -6.52 13.70
CA LYS A 44 -0.88 -6.72 14.13
C LYS A 44 -1.69 -7.36 13.01
N SER A 45 -2.90 -7.80 13.33
CA SER A 45 -3.83 -8.30 12.32
C SER A 45 -4.39 -7.16 11.47
N THR A 46 -4.72 -7.44 10.20
CA THR A 46 -5.44 -6.49 9.33
C THR A 46 -6.79 -6.06 9.92
N LYS A 47 -7.44 -6.93 10.71
CA LYS A 47 -8.66 -6.61 11.46
C LYS A 47 -8.41 -5.50 12.48
N THR A 48 -7.33 -5.59 13.25
CA THR A 48 -6.94 -4.56 14.23
C THR A 48 -6.73 -3.21 13.55
N VAL A 49 -6.01 -3.19 12.42
CA VAL A 49 -5.79 -1.95 11.65
C VAL A 49 -7.11 -1.36 11.16
N ARG A 50 -8.06 -2.19 10.70
CA ARG A 50 -9.40 -1.72 10.33
C ARG A 50 -10.16 -1.14 11.52
N CYS A 51 -10.02 -1.70 12.73
CA CYS A 51 -10.61 -1.12 13.94
C CYS A 51 -10.03 0.26 14.28
N TRP A 52 -8.74 0.49 14.03
CA TRP A 52 -8.11 1.82 14.19
C TRP A 52 -8.66 2.82 13.18
N ILE A 53 -8.77 2.44 11.91
CA ILE A 53 -9.35 3.29 10.86
C ILE A 53 -10.82 3.65 11.18
N ALA A 54 -11.57 2.72 11.78
CA ALA A 54 -12.94 2.94 12.19
C ALA A 54 -13.08 3.74 13.51
N GLY A 55 -11.98 4.08 14.19
CA GLY A 55 -11.99 4.79 15.47
C GLY A 55 -12.46 3.93 16.66
N VAL A 56 -12.66 2.63 16.48
CA VAL A 56 -13.14 1.71 17.54
C VAL A 56 -12.05 1.42 18.57
N GLN A 57 -10.80 1.40 18.13
CA GLN A 57 -9.64 1.14 18.96
C GLN A 57 -8.54 2.16 18.66
N ARG A 58 -7.67 2.39 19.64
CA ARG A 58 -6.48 3.21 19.46
C ARG A 58 -5.22 2.33 19.44
N PRO A 59 -4.27 2.53 18.50
CA PRO A 59 -2.99 1.83 18.53
C PRO A 59 -2.21 2.16 19.80
N ASP A 60 -1.44 1.19 20.31
CA ASP A 60 -0.51 1.42 21.43
C ASP A 60 0.66 2.34 21.02
N ALA A 61 1.41 2.87 21.99
CA ALA A 61 2.48 3.84 21.74
C ALA A 61 3.58 3.32 20.79
N LEU A 62 3.88 2.01 20.85
CA LEU A 62 4.84 1.40 19.94
C LEU A 62 4.28 1.37 18.51
N CYS A 63 3.02 0.98 18.33
CA CYS A 63 2.37 1.00 17.03
C CYS A 63 2.26 2.43 16.47
N GLN A 64 1.95 3.43 17.31
CA GLN A 64 1.89 4.83 16.88
C GLN A 64 3.24 5.29 16.33
N SER A 65 4.34 5.08 17.06
CA SER A 65 5.68 5.47 16.59
C SER A 65 6.11 4.77 15.30
N LEU A 66 5.72 3.51 15.09
CA LEU A 66 5.96 2.79 13.84
C LEU A 66 5.17 3.39 12.67
N ILE A 67 3.90 3.74 12.89
CA ILE A 67 3.03 4.33 11.86
C ILE A 67 3.48 5.77 11.54
N GLU A 68 3.88 6.55 12.54
CA GLU A 68 4.47 7.88 12.35
C GLU A 68 5.70 7.82 11.44
N LYS A 69 6.62 6.88 11.71
CA LYS A 69 7.82 6.68 10.91
C LYS A 69 7.49 6.26 9.48
N GLU A 70 6.50 5.39 9.30
CA GLU A 70 6.09 4.91 7.98
C GLU A 70 5.43 6.02 7.15
N LEU A 71 4.57 6.84 7.77
CA LEU A 71 3.80 7.87 7.06
C LEU A 71 4.50 9.23 7.03
N GLY A 72 5.52 9.45 7.85
CA GLY A 72 6.21 10.74 7.99
C GLY A 72 5.34 11.84 8.60
N VAL A 73 4.30 11.46 9.36
CA VAL A 73 3.35 12.39 9.98
C VAL A 73 3.38 12.19 11.51
N PRO A 74 3.45 13.25 12.33
CA PRO A 74 3.43 13.11 13.79
C PRO A 74 2.12 12.50 14.30
N GLY A 75 2.19 11.68 15.36
CA GLY A 75 1.05 10.90 15.85
C GLY A 75 -0.07 11.75 16.42
N GLU A 76 0.21 12.99 16.84
CA GLU A 76 -0.82 13.94 17.26
C GLU A 76 -1.81 14.27 16.13
N TYR A 77 -1.34 14.27 14.88
CA TYR A 77 -2.19 14.50 13.70
C TYR A 77 -2.81 13.19 13.18
N LEU A 78 -2.09 12.07 13.26
CA LEU A 78 -2.59 10.75 12.85
C LEU A 78 -3.64 10.19 13.81
N PHE A 79 -3.49 10.47 15.10
CA PHE A 79 -4.31 9.96 16.19
C PHE A 79 -4.75 11.11 17.10
N PRO A 80 -5.60 12.04 16.59
CA PRO A 80 -6.04 13.20 17.36
C PRO A 80 -6.70 12.77 18.66
N LYS A 81 -6.45 13.52 19.73
CA LYS A 81 -7.23 13.39 20.96
C LYS A 81 -8.61 13.95 20.63
N THR A 82 -9.65 13.12 20.70
CA THR A 82 -11.02 13.64 20.76
C THR A 82 -11.12 14.38 22.08
N ASP A 83 -11.11 15.71 22.02
CA ASP A 83 -11.61 16.55 23.10
C ASP A 83 -13.15 16.38 23.06
N ASP A 84 -13.69 15.58 23.98
CA ASP A 84 -15.12 15.58 24.30
C ASP A 84 -15.48 16.82 25.15
#